data_AF-A0A3C0ZRT3-F1
#
_entry.id   AF-A0A3C0ZRT3-F1
#
_cell.length_a   1.000
_cell.length_b   1.000
_cell.length_c   1.000
_cell.angle_alpha   90.00
_cell.angle_beta   90.00
_cell.angle_gamma   90.00
#
_symmetry.space_group_name_H-M   'P 1'
#
loop_
_entity.id
_entity.type
_entity.pdbx_description
1 polymer ?
#
loop_
_entity_poly.entity_id
_entity_poly.type
_entity_poly.pdbx_seq_one_letter_code
_entity_poly.pdbx_strand_id
1 'polypeptide(L)' 'IQDAGIGKLIGTQTYGKGIVQNLYPLDDGSALKITIADYYTRGGRNIHKVGIEPDYIVELD' A
#
# COMPACT_ATOMS: atom_id res chain seq x y z
N ILE A 1 -6.56 -1.17 -11.42
CA ILE A 1 -6.28 -2.03 -12.61
C ILE A 1 -6.84 -3.43 -12.38
N GLN A 2 -6.25 -4.22 -11.48
CA GLN A 2 -6.74 -5.57 -11.15
C GLN A 2 -8.23 -5.57 -10.75
N ASP A 3 -8.59 -4.81 -9.71
CA ASP A 3 -9.99 -4.69 -9.25
C ASP A 3 -10.93 -4.10 -10.30
N ALA A 4 -10.37 -3.34 -11.25
CA ALA A 4 -11.12 -2.76 -12.34
C ALA A 4 -11.43 -3.75 -13.46
N GLY A 5 -10.80 -4.93 -13.46
CA GLY A 5 -10.91 -5.91 -14.54
C GLY A 5 -10.29 -5.45 -15.86
N ILE A 6 -9.58 -4.32 -15.86
CA ILE A 6 -9.01 -3.70 -17.08
C ILE A 6 -7.57 -4.13 -17.36
N GLY A 7 -7.02 -5.03 -16.55
CA GLY A 7 -5.66 -5.54 -16.71
C GLY A 7 -5.30 -6.59 -15.67
N LYS A 8 -4.28 -7.36 -15.99
CA LYS A 8 -3.74 -8.45 -15.17
C LYS A 8 -2.38 -8.06 -14.59
N LEU A 9 -2.14 -8.44 -13.34
CA LEU A 9 -0.86 -8.24 -12.67
C LEU A 9 0.00 -9.49 -12.81
N ILE A 10 1.29 -9.32 -13.07
CA ILE A 10 2.26 -10.41 -13.25
C ILE A 10 3.48 -10.09 -12.37
N GLY A 11 4.02 -11.07 -11.65
CA GLY A 11 5.22 -10.91 -10.83
C GLY A 11 5.10 -11.60 -9.47
N THR A 12 5.64 -10.99 -8.42
CA THR A 12 5.51 -11.47 -7.03
C THR A 12 4.60 -10.55 -6.20
N GLN A 13 4.21 -11.00 -5.02
CA GLN A 13 3.42 -10.21 -4.08
C GLN A 13 4.17 -8.93 -3.67
N THR A 14 3.49 -7.78 -3.76
CA THR A 14 4.10 -6.50 -3.36
C THR A 14 4.27 -6.42 -1.83
N TYR A 15 5.16 -5.55 -1.35
CA TYR A 15 5.42 -5.36 0.09
C TYR A 15 4.20 -5.01 0.97
N GLY A 16 3.23 -4.24 0.47
CA GLY A 16 2.06 -3.84 1.27
C GLY A 16 2.27 -2.64 2.19
N LYS A 17 2.94 -1.58 1.71
CA LYS A 17 2.90 -0.29 2.39
C LYS A 17 1.69 0.51 1.91
N GLY A 18 0.62 0.47 2.70
CA GLY A 18 -0.67 1.09 2.37
C GLY A 18 -1.06 2.24 3.28
N ILE A 19 -0.11 2.95 3.89
CA ILE A 19 -0.41 3.98 4.89
C ILE A 19 0.03 5.37 4.45
N VAL A 20 -0.74 6.37 4.85
CA VAL A 20 -0.39 7.79 4.73
C VAL A 20 0.14 8.28 6.07
N GLN A 21 1.31 8.92 6.05
CA GLN A 21 1.93 9.48 7.24
C GLN A 21 2.08 10.99 7.08
N ASN A 22 1.71 11.73 8.13
CA ASN A 22 1.92 13.17 8.23
C ASN A 22 2.90 13.50 9.35
N LEU A 23 3.59 14.63 9.19
CA LEU A 23 4.45 15.21 10.21
C LEU A 23 3.70 16.32 10.93
N TYR A 24 3.71 16.27 12.26
CA TYR A 24 3.16 17.28 13.14
C TYR A 24 4.32 17.92 13.91
N PRO A 25 4.76 19.13 13.54
CA PRO A 25 5.85 19.80 14.22
C PRO A 25 5.44 20.17 15.66
N LEU A 26 6.41 20.14 16.57
CA LEU A 26 6.27 20.56 17.97
C LEU A 26 7.07 21.84 18.21
N ASP A 27 6.73 22.56 19.27
CA ASP A 27 7.29 23.88 19.58
C ASP A 27 8.81 23.85 19.87
N ASP A 28 9.34 22.69 20.28
CA ASP A 28 10.76 22.47 20.55
C ASP A 28 11.58 22.14 19.29
N GLY A 29 10.96 22.16 18.10
CA GLY A 29 11.59 21.84 16.82
C GLY A 29 11.60 20.34 16.48
N SER A 30 11.09 19.48 17.36
CA SER A 30 10.85 18.07 17.03
C SER A 30 9.55 17.88 16.22
N ALA A 31 9.24 16.65 15.80
CA ALA A 31 8.01 16.36 15.08
C ALA A 31 7.49 14.94 15.34
N LEU A 32 6.16 14.79 15.37
CA LEU A 32 5.48 13.49 15.41
C LEU A 32 5.17 13.03 13.99
N LYS A 33 5.62 11.82 13.63
CA LYS A 33 5.24 11.17 12.38
C LYS A 33 4.10 10.19 12.64
N ILE A 34 2.89 10.59 12.27
CA ILE A 34 1.67 9.86 12.61
C ILE A 34 1.03 9.30 11.34
N THR A 35 0.60 8.04 11.40
CA THR A 35 -0.24 7.44 10.36
C THR A 35 -1.66 7.93 10.51
N ILE A 36 -2.22 8.51 9.44
CA ILE A 36 -3.54 9.16 9.48
C ILE A 36 -4.58 8.49 8.59
N ALA A 37 -4.15 7.62 7.67
CA ALA A 37 -5.05 6.93 6.77
C ALA A 37 -4.42 5.66 6.20
N ASP A 38 -5.30 4.77 5.73
CA ASP A 38 -4.98 3.57 4.97
C ASP A 38 -5.49 3.69 3.54
N TYR A 39 -4.75 3.12 2.59
CA TYR A 39 -5.17 2.93 1.22
C TYR A 39 -5.93 1.63 1.06
N TYR A 40 -7.12 1.74 0.49
CA TYR A 40 -7.94 0.62 0.09
C TYR A 40 -7.99 0.53 -1.43
N THR A 41 -8.01 -0.69 -1.95
CA THR A 41 -8.24 -0.91 -3.37
C THR A 41 -9.69 -0.59 -3.73
N ARG A 42 -10.00 -0.50 -5.04
CA ARG A 42 -11.38 -0.23 -5.52
C ARG A 42 -12.39 -1.27 -5.02
N GLY A 43 -11.96 -2.52 -4.82
CA GLY A 43 -12.73 -3.62 -4.24
C GLY A 43 -12.73 -3.66 -2.71
N GLY A 44 -12.21 -2.63 -2.03
CA GLY A 44 -12.25 -2.51 -0.58
C GLY A 44 -11.20 -3.32 0.17
N ARG A 45 -10.15 -3.82 -0.50
CA ARG A 45 -9.07 -4.55 0.17
C ARG A 45 -8.09 -3.57 0.82
N ASN A 46 -7.78 -3.76 2.10
CA ASN A 46 -6.70 -3.02 2.75
C ASN A 46 -5.35 -3.60 2.27
N ILE A 47 -4.49 -2.74 1.73
CA ILE A 47 -3.20 -3.18 1.18
C ILE A 47 -2.08 -3.18 2.23
N HIS A 48 -2.30 -2.56 3.40
CA HIS A 48 -1.26 -2.44 4.41
C HIS A 48 -0.93 -3.79 5.07
N LYS A 49 0.36 -4.15 5.12
CA LYS A 49 0.93 -5.42 5.61
C LYS A 49 0.54 -6.66 4.80
N VAL A 50 -0.30 -6.51 3.78
CA VAL A 50 -0.74 -7.59 2.90
C VAL A 50 -0.11 -7.42 1.52
N GLY A 51 -0.16 -6.22 0.94
CA GLY A 51 0.22 -6.00 -0.45
C GLY A 51 -0.85 -6.43 -1.44
N ILE A 52 -0.47 -6.43 -2.71
CA ILE A 52 -1.27 -6.89 -3.84
C ILE A 52 -0.66 -8.17 -4.36
N GLU A 53 -1.48 -9.22 -4.41
CA GLU A 53 -1.16 -10.48 -5.06
C GLU A 53 -1.34 -10.33 -6.58
N PRO A 54 -0.37 -10.76 -7.40
CA PRO A 54 -0.49 -10.73 -8.85
C PRO A 54 -1.48 -11.79 -9.36
N ASP A 55 -2.06 -11.58 -10.54
CA ASP A 55 -2.90 -12.58 -11.20
C ASP A 55 -2.07 -13.76 -11.75
N TYR A 56 -0.80 -13.52 -12.09
CA TYR A 56 0.14 -14.55 -12.51
C TYR A 56 1.45 -14.41 -11.72
N ILE A 57 1.78 -15.43 -10.95
CA ILE A 57 2.99 -15.43 -10.12
C ILE A 57 4.21 -15.78 -10.99
N VAL A 58 5.25 -14.95 -10.91
CA VAL A 58 6.56 -15.16 -11.53
C VAL A 58 7.61 -14.83 -10.48
N GLU A 59 8.41 -15.83 -10.12
CA GLU A 59 9.51 -15.66 -9.17
C GLU A 59 10.68 -14.89 -9.79
N LEU A 60 11.43 -14.16 -8.96
CA LEU A 60 12.69 -13.55 -9.37
C LEU A 60 13.80 -14.60 -9.20
N ASP A 61 14.50 -14.90 -10.30
CA ASP A 61 15.69 -15.77 -10.31
C ASP A 61 16.87 -15.19 -9.51
#